data_AF-A0A843GZH5-F1
#
_entry.id   AF-A0A843GZH5-F1
#
_cell.length_a   1.000
_cell.length_b   1.000
_cell.length_c   1.000
_cell.angle_alpha   90.00
_cell.angle_beta   90.00
_cell.angle_gamma   90.00
#
_symmetry.space_group_name_H-M   'P 1'
#
loop_
_entity.id
_entity.type
_entity.pdbx_description
1 polymer ?
#
loop_
_entity_poly.entity_id
_entity_poly.type
_entity_poly.pdbx_seq_one_letter_code
_entity_poly.pdbx_strand_id
1 'polypeptide(L)' 'MFKVGDLVKFSAKRTMPAKTGEIVAIYEDETADVYVMAEGRVYRAKISRLVKV' A
#
# COMPACT_ATOMS: atom_id res chain seq x y z
N MET A 1 8.22 10.92 -0.87
CA MET A 1 7.89 10.34 -2.18
C MET A 1 8.07 8.83 -2.09
N PHE A 2 7.05 8.03 -2.45
CA PHE A 2 7.10 6.57 -2.39
C PHE A 2 7.87 5.99 -3.58
N LYS A 3 8.47 4.81 -3.39
CA LYS A 3 9.17 4.05 -4.44
C LYS A 3 8.70 2.59 -4.45
N VAL A 4 8.91 1.91 -5.58
CA VAL A 4 8.78 0.44 -5.62
C VAL A 4 9.77 -0.16 -4.63
N GLY A 5 9.31 -1.15 -3.86
CA GLY A 5 10.02 -1.75 -2.73
C GLY A 5 9.79 -1.06 -1.38
N ASP A 6 9.11 0.10 -1.35
CA ASP A 6 8.79 0.73 -0.06
C ASP A 6 7.76 -0.11 0.72
N LEU A 7 8.05 -0.35 1.99
CA LEU A 7 7.08 -0.90 2.93
C LEU A 7 6.09 0.18 3.36
N VAL A 8 4.81 -0.15 3.24
CA VAL A 8 3.71 0.77 3.49
C VAL A 8 2.61 0.11 4.30
N LYS A 9 1.91 0.92 5.07
CA LYS A 9 0.64 0.56 5.70
C LYS A 9 -0.49 1.26 5.00
N PHE A 10 -1.60 0.55 4.81
CA PHE A 10 -2.84 1.18 4.41
C PHE A 10 -3.33 2.07 5.56
N SER A 11 -3.75 3.28 5.23
CA SER A 11 -4.45 4.20 6.13
C SER A 11 -5.73 3.51 6.62
N ALA A 12 -5.65 2.93 7.81
CA ALA A 12 -6.76 2.27 8.45
C ALA A 12 -7.76 3.33 8.93
N LYS A 13 -9.01 3.24 8.47
CA LYS A 13 -10.12 3.70 9.32
C LYS A 13 -10.13 2.81 10.56
N ARG A 14 -10.51 3.34 11.73
CA ARG A 14 -10.58 2.67 13.06
C ARG A 14 -11.17 1.23 13.06
N THR A 15 -11.87 0.84 12.00
CA THR A 15 -12.60 -0.42 11.84
C THR A 15 -11.88 -1.51 11.02
N MET A 16 -10.71 -1.25 10.42
CA MET A 16 -9.94 -2.29 9.74
C MET A 16 -8.50 -2.35 10.27
N PRO A 17 -7.96 -3.53 10.60
CA PRO A 17 -6.57 -3.67 11.00
C PRO A 17 -5.66 -3.15 9.89
N ALA A 18 -4.65 -2.36 10.26
CA ALA A 18 -3.70 -1.78 9.31
C ALA A 18 -2.95 -2.89 8.59
N LYS A 19 -3.30 -3.12 7.31
CA LYS A 19 -2.57 -4.06 6.46
C LYS A 19 -1.22 -3.45 6.12
N THR A 20 -0.14 -4.20 6.33
CA THR A 20 1.21 -3.81 5.90
C THR A 20 1.53 -4.55 4.62
N GLY A 21 2.14 -3.87 3.66
CA GLY A 21 2.56 -4.46 2.40
C GLY A 21 3.73 -3.71 1.78
N GLU A 22 4.15 -4.18 0.62
CA GLU A 22 5.25 -3.63 -0.16
C GLU A 22 4.73 -3.08 -1.48
N ILE A 23 5.14 -1.87 -1.87
CA ILE A 23 4.78 -1.31 -3.17
C ILE A 23 5.49 -2.09 -4.27
N VAL A 24 4.74 -2.70 -5.18
CA VAL A 24 5.26 -3.45 -6.34
C VAL A 24 5.15 -2.67 -7.66
N ALA A 25 4.24 -1.71 -7.75
CA ALA A 25 4.14 -0.80 -8.89
C ALA A 25 3.54 0.55 -8.49
N ILE A 26 3.91 1.61 -9.21
CA ILE A 26 3.37 2.97 -9.06
C ILE A 26 2.93 3.44 -10.45
N TYR A 27 1.73 4.01 -10.52
CA TYR A 27 1.09 4.43 -11.75
C TYR A 27 0.97 5.96 -11.82
N GLU A 28 0.82 6.48 -13.04
CA GLU A 28 0.66 7.92 -13.30
C GLU A 28 -0.64 8.48 -12.73
N ASP A 29 -1.66 7.63 -12.51
CA ASP A 29 -2.96 7.99 -11.92
C ASP A 29 -2.92 8.11 -10.38
N GLU A 30 -1.72 8.25 -9.81
CA GLU A 30 -1.46 8.33 -8.37
C GLU A 30 -1.93 7.09 -7.58
N THR A 31 -2.03 5.94 -8.25
CA THR A 31 -2.24 4.65 -7.61
C THR A 31 -0.96 3.83 -7.51
N ALA A 32 -0.94 2.92 -6.56
CA ALA A 32 0.12 1.94 -6.38
C ALA A 32 -0.47 0.56 -6.12
N ASP A 33 0.17 -0.45 -6.69
CA ASP A 33 -0.09 -1.84 -6.34
C ASP A 33 0.79 -2.20 -5.15
N VAL A 34 0.15 -2.72 -4.10
CA VAL A 34 0.79 -3.07 -2.83
C VAL A 34 0.57 -4.55 -2.57
N TYR A 35 1.65 -5.31 -2.47
CA TYR A 35 1.62 -6.71 -2.08
C TYR A 35 1.50 -6.84 -0.56
N VAL A 36 0.38 -7.36 -0.07
CA VAL A 36 0.13 -7.60 1.35
C VAL A 36 0.57 -9.02 1.69
N MET A 37 1.77 -9.13 2.27
CA MET A 37 2.41 -10.42 2.59
C MET A 37 1.54 -11.34 3.46
N ALA A 38 0.80 -10.78 4.42
CA ALA A 38 -0.07 -11.54 5.32
C ALA A 38 -1.24 -12.24 4.59
N GLU A 39 -1.63 -11.74 3.41
CA GLU A 39 -2.75 -12.25 2.63
C GLU A 39 -2.31 -12.90 1.32
N GLY A 40 -1.03 -12.79 0.97
CA GLY A 40 -0.49 -13.26 -0.31
C GLY A 40 -1.17 -12.61 -1.52
N ARG A 41 -1.67 -11.38 -1.39
CA ARG A 41 -2.49 -10.70 -2.40
C ARG A 41 -2.01 -9.28 -2.67
N VAL A 42 -2.16 -8.86 -3.92
CA VAL A 42 -1.90 -7.48 -4.36
C VAL A 42 -3.17 -6.66 -4.27
N TYR A 43 -3.07 -5.46 -3.72
CA TYR A 43 -4.15 -4.48 -3.63
C TYR A 43 -3.73 -3.18 -4.31
N ARG A 44 -4.61 -2.64 -5.15
CA ARG A 44 -4.44 -1.30 -5.72
C ARG A 44 -5.02 -0.25 -4.79
N ALA A 45 -4.23 0.77 -4.45
CA ALA A 45 -4.71 1.91 -3.67
C ALA A 45 -4.10 3.23 -4.13
N LYS A 46 -4.82 4.31 -3.89
CA LYS A 46 -4.28 5.67 -4.04
C LYS A 46 -3.10 5.85 -3.09
N ILE A 47 -2.03 6.46 -3.57
CA ILE A 47 -0.81 6.73 -2.79
C ILE A 47 -1.12 7.58 -1.55
N SER A 48 -2.11 8.48 -1.64
CA SER A 48 -2.61 9.29 -0.52
C SER A 48 -3.23 8.47 0.64
N ARG A 49 -3.55 7.19 0.40
CA ARG A 49 -4.05 6.25 1.41
C ARG A 49 -2.96 5.34 1.96
N LEU A 50 -1.70 5.53 1.57
CA LEU A 50 -0.56 4.76 2.05
C LEU A 50 0.27 5.60 3.02
N VAL A 51 0.76 4.94 4.07
CA VAL A 51 1.65 5.52 5.08
C VAL A 51 2.96 4.74 5.02
N LYS A 52 4.08 5.44 4.87
CA LYS A 52 5.41 4.81 4.89
C LYS A 52 5.67 4.25 6.29
N VAL A 53 6.13 2.99 6.34
CA VAL A 53 6.55 2.32 7.58
C VAL A 53 8.03 2.56 7.82
#